data_AF-A0A2G0VGM9-F1
#
_entry.id   AF-A0A2G0VGM9-F1
#
_cell.length_a   1.000
_cell.length_b   1.000
_cell.length_c   1.000
_cell.angle_alpha   90.00
_cell.angle_beta   90.00
_cell.angle_gamma   90.00
#
_symmetry.space_group_name_H-M   'P 1'
#
loop_
_entity.id
_entity.type
_entity.pdbx_description
1 polymer ?
#
loop_
_entity_poly.entity_id
_entity_poly.type
_entity_poly.pdbx_seq_one_letter_code
_entity_poly.pdbx_strand_id
1 'polypeptide(L)'
;MKPTRLLLSWLGVLLGLNILLGAAVALQFNVPRTLHSIAWGLLLALLLLTLLDAVRLRRRPAVQVQRQMPGSLALGRWGEVRLTLTHSCAQPLTVQVFDHVPDGLSMQNLPQTLELRPGESSEVGYRLRPLRRGHFSFSRCEIQLPSPFGMWSARRFVEVEDATRVYPDFARLYGAQLLGVDNWLSQLGVRQHQRRGLGLEFHQLREFREGDSLRQIDWKATARQRTPIARQYQDDRDQQIVFMLDCGRRMRSQDGELSHFDHALNACLLLSYVALRQGDAVGLCTFAGDAPRYLAPVKGSSQLNLLLNAVYDLDTTRRTADYQAAASQLLARQKRRALVIVITNLRDEDDDALITAAKRIGRQHRVLVASLREEVLDQLRQAPVQTLPEALIYSGTVDYLNTRNELHDRLSAHGLAVLDTPPTELGAALVTRYLGWKKAGAF
;
A
#
# COMPACT_ATOMS: atom_id res chain seq x y z
N MET A 1 10.62 32.77 18.95
CA MET A 1 11.43 33.47 17.92
C MET A 1 12.89 33.10 18.16
N LYS A 2 13.70 32.96 17.10
CA LYS A 2 15.12 32.63 17.18
C LYS A 2 15.94 33.79 16.58
N PRO A 3 17.04 34.22 17.21
CA PRO A 3 17.94 35.20 16.61
C PRO A 3 18.60 34.58 15.38
N THR A 4 18.78 35.36 14.32
CA THR A 4 19.47 34.92 13.11
C THR A 4 20.99 35.08 13.26
N ARG A 5 21.75 34.46 12.35
CA ARG A 5 23.21 34.63 12.29
C ARG A 5 23.62 36.10 12.10
N LEU A 6 22.81 36.88 11.36
CA LEU A 6 23.03 38.32 11.14
C LEU A 6 23.00 39.10 12.45
N LEU A 7 22.01 38.85 13.30
CA LEU A 7 21.92 39.50 14.61
C LEU A 7 23.10 39.12 15.49
N LEU A 8 23.42 37.83 15.55
CA LEU A 8 24.53 37.34 16.36
C LEU A 8 25.88 37.88 15.88
N SER A 9 26.09 38.05 14.57
CA SER A 9 27.33 38.63 14.03
C SER A 9 27.46 40.10 14.38
N TRP A 10 26.41 40.90 14.21
CA TRP A 10 26.44 42.33 14.58
C TRP A 10 26.62 42.53 16.08
N LEU A 11 25.92 41.73 16.89
CA LEU A 11 26.07 41.76 18.34
C LEU A 11 27.51 41.37 18.74
N GLY A 12 28.05 40.30 18.15
CA GLY A 12 29.42 39.85 18.41
C GLY A 12 30.48 40.87 18.02
N VAL A 13 30.36 41.51 16.85
CA VAL A 13 31.28 42.55 16.38
C VAL A 13 31.23 43.78 17.30
N LEU A 14 30.03 44.25 17.66
CA LEU A 14 29.90 45.42 18.54
C LEU A 14 30.36 45.14 19.96
N LEU A 15 30.06 43.96 20.52
CA LEU A 15 30.57 43.55 21.83
C LEU A 15 32.10 43.41 21.81
N GLY A 16 32.66 42.78 20.77
CA GLY A 16 34.11 42.65 20.59
C GLY A 16 34.80 44.01 20.51
N LEU A 17 34.25 44.96 19.74
CA LEU A 17 34.74 46.32 19.66
C LEU A 17 34.70 47.03 21.02
N ASN A 18 33.60 46.88 21.78
CA ASN A 18 33.47 47.48 23.11
C ASN A 18 34.47 46.87 24.11
N ILE A 19 34.71 45.56 24.06
CA ILE A 19 35.70 44.89 24.90
C ILE A 19 37.11 45.39 24.57
N LEU A 20 37.47 45.51 23.30
CA LEU A 20 38.77 46.03 22.87
C LEU A 20 38.98 47.50 23.31
N LEU A 21 37.96 48.34 23.14
CA LEU A 21 38.00 49.73 23.61
C LEU A 21 38.13 49.82 25.13
N GLY A 22 37.39 48.99 25.88
CA GLY A 22 37.49 48.91 27.33
C GLY A 22 38.87 48.43 27.81
N ALA A 23 39.44 47.44 27.12
CA ALA A 23 40.79 46.95 27.40
C ALA A 23 41.86 48.01 27.11
N ALA A 24 41.73 48.76 26.01
CA ALA A 24 42.65 49.85 25.68
C ALA A 24 42.64 50.95 26.75
N VAL A 25 41.46 51.31 27.27
CA VAL A 25 41.32 52.26 28.38
C VAL A 25 41.94 51.69 29.67
N ALA A 26 41.73 50.41 29.97
CA ALA A 26 42.31 49.76 31.15
C ALA A 26 43.85 49.68 31.09
N LEU A 27 44.42 49.54 29.89
CA LEU A 27 45.86 49.58 29.62
C LEU A 27 46.42 51.02 29.52
N GLN A 28 45.63 52.03 29.90
CA GLN A 28 46.02 53.45 29.94
C GLN A 28 46.32 54.08 28.56
N PHE A 29 45.84 53.50 27.46
CA PHE A 29 45.89 54.18 26.16
C PHE A 29 44.92 55.37 26.15
N ASN A 30 45.32 56.48 25.52
CA ASN A 30 44.49 57.69 25.42
C ASN A 30 43.39 57.51 24.34
N VAL A 31 42.30 56.86 24.73
CA VAL A 31 41.13 56.67 23.87
C VAL A 31 40.16 57.86 24.07
N PRO A 32 39.76 58.56 23.00
CA PRO A 32 38.78 59.63 23.10
C PRO A 32 37.46 59.15 23.73
N ARG A 33 36.93 59.86 24.73
CA ARG A 33 35.63 59.53 25.36
C ARG A 33 34.48 59.44 24.34
N THR A 34 34.57 60.23 23.26
CA THR A 34 33.62 60.21 22.15
C THR A 34 33.51 58.82 21.50
N LEU A 35 34.61 58.07 21.39
CA LEU A 35 34.64 56.73 20.82
C LEU A 35 33.83 55.73 21.68
N HIS A 36 33.93 55.85 23.00
CA HIS A 36 33.17 55.02 23.93
C HIS A 36 31.66 55.32 23.87
N SER A 37 31.30 56.61 23.82
CA SER A 37 29.90 57.03 23.65
C SER A 37 29.31 56.56 22.32
N ILE A 38 30.07 56.59 21.22
CA ILE A 38 29.64 56.07 19.93
C ILE A 38 29.41 54.55 20.00
N ALA A 39 30.34 53.80 20.62
CA ALA A 39 30.25 52.35 20.71
C ALA A 39 29.01 51.88 21.51
N TRP A 40 28.71 52.54 22.64
CA TRP A 40 27.48 52.31 23.39
C TRP A 40 26.23 52.78 22.64
N GLY A 41 26.31 53.91 21.93
CA GLY A 41 25.23 54.39 21.07
C GLY A 41 24.87 53.40 19.97
N LEU A 42 25.85 52.75 19.34
CA LEU A 42 25.63 51.70 18.33
C LEU A 42 24.99 50.44 18.94
N LEU A 43 25.39 50.03 20.14
CA LEU A 43 24.75 48.93 20.86
C LEU A 43 23.29 49.23 21.21
N LEU A 44 23.01 50.44 21.70
CA LEU A 44 21.64 50.90 21.98
C LEU A 44 20.80 50.96 20.71
N ALA A 45 21.36 51.46 19.60
CA ALA A 45 20.69 51.49 18.30
C ALA A 45 20.37 50.07 17.80
N LEU A 46 21.31 49.13 17.92
CA LEU A 46 21.06 47.72 17.59
C LEU A 46 19.96 47.13 18.48
N LEU A 47 19.98 47.39 19.78
CA LEU A 47 18.94 46.93 20.70
C LEU A 47 17.55 47.44 20.30
N LEU A 48 17.42 48.74 20.01
CA LEU A 48 16.15 49.35 19.59
C LEU A 48 15.69 48.79 18.24
N LEU A 49 16.59 48.63 17.27
CA LEU A 49 16.28 48.04 15.95
C LEU A 49 15.81 46.59 16.08
N THR A 50 16.50 45.78 16.89
CA THR A 50 16.13 44.37 17.09
C THR A 50 14.79 44.21 17.78
N LEU A 51 14.48 45.08 18.74
CA LEU A 51 13.19 45.08 19.44
C LEU A 51 12.06 45.53 18.52
N LEU A 52 12.29 46.56 17.70
CA LEU A 52 11.35 46.99 16.66
C LEU A 52 11.10 45.87 15.64
N ASP A 53 12.14 45.18 15.19
CA ASP A 53 12.05 44.06 14.26
C ASP A 53 11.25 42.89 14.85
N ALA A 54 11.48 42.57 16.12
CA ALA A 54 10.76 41.53 16.84
C ALA A 54 9.26 41.85 16.98
N VAL A 55 8.92 43.08 17.35
CA VAL A 55 7.53 43.55 17.47
C VAL A 55 6.83 43.50 16.11
N ARG A 56 7.50 43.93 15.03
CA ARG A 56 6.96 43.85 13.67
C ARG A 56 6.70 42.40 13.26
N LEU A 57 7.63 41.47 13.50
CA LEU A 57 7.44 40.06 13.19
C LEU A 57 6.27 39.44 13.98
N ARG A 58 6.09 39.82 15.25
CA ARG A 58 4.98 39.33 16.08
C ARG A 58 3.61 39.82 15.58
N ARG A 59 3.55 41.06 15.08
CA ARG A 59 2.31 41.67 14.54
C ARG A 59 1.97 41.25 13.11
N ARG A 60 2.82 40.48 12.43
CA ARG A 60 2.54 40.05 11.05
C ARG A 60 1.29 39.17 10.98
N PRO A 61 0.39 39.37 10.00
CA PRO A 61 -0.75 38.49 9.74
C PRO A 61 -0.35 37.03 9.59
N ALA A 62 -1.26 36.11 9.90
CA ALA A 62 -1.06 34.69 9.65
C ALA A 62 -1.04 34.42 8.14
N VAL A 63 -0.13 33.55 7.71
CA VAL A 63 -0.15 32.99 6.35
C VAL A 63 -1.17 31.86 6.37
N GLN A 64 -2.10 31.88 5.43
CA GLN A 64 -3.06 30.80 5.24
C GLN A 64 -2.43 29.75 4.33
N VAL A 65 -2.67 28.48 4.65
CA VAL A 65 -2.16 27.34 3.88
C VAL A 65 -3.33 26.42 3.60
N GLN A 66 -3.46 26.01 2.35
CA GLN A 66 -4.37 24.96 1.93
C GLN A 66 -3.54 23.81 1.39
N ARG A 67 -3.81 22.59 1.85
CA ARG A 67 -3.20 21.36 1.34
C ARG A 67 -4.17 20.75 0.33
N GLN A 68 -3.63 20.38 -0.83
CA GLN A 68 -4.33 19.58 -1.82
C GLN A 68 -3.59 18.24 -1.97
N MET A 69 -4.20 17.20 -1.42
CA MET A 69 -3.69 15.84 -1.51
C MET A 69 -4.29 15.09 -2.70
N PRO A 70 -3.59 14.09 -3.25
CA PRO A 70 -4.21 13.10 -4.11
C PRO A 70 -5.20 12.27 -3.27
N GLY A 71 -6.40 12.04 -3.81
CA GLY A 71 -7.48 11.34 -3.08
C GLY A 71 -7.14 9.92 -2.63
N SER A 72 -6.13 9.30 -3.25
CA SER A 72 -5.50 8.08 -2.76
C SER A 72 -4.05 7.98 -3.24
N LEU A 73 -3.24 7.23 -2.50
CA LEU A 73 -1.85 6.92 -2.85
C LEU A 73 -1.69 5.41 -3.04
N ALA A 74 -0.73 5.00 -3.87
CA ALA A 74 -0.34 3.61 -4.03
C ALA A 74 0.94 3.32 -3.25
N LEU A 75 1.00 2.18 -2.56
CA LEU A 75 2.16 1.74 -1.79
C LEU A 75 3.43 1.76 -2.65
N GLY A 76 4.51 2.37 -2.16
CA GLY A 76 5.79 2.42 -2.85
C GLY A 76 5.85 3.36 -4.05
N ARG A 77 4.76 4.03 -4.45
CA ARG A 77 4.72 4.99 -5.55
C ARG A 77 4.82 6.43 -5.05
N TRP A 78 5.49 7.27 -5.82
CA TRP A 78 5.53 8.71 -5.57
C TRP A 78 4.23 9.37 -6.02
N GLY A 79 3.53 10.04 -5.10
CA GLY A 79 2.44 10.98 -5.36
C GLY A 79 2.88 12.42 -5.14
N GLU A 80 2.22 13.36 -5.81
CA GLU A 80 2.47 14.79 -5.66
C GLU A 80 1.43 15.41 -4.72
N VAL A 81 1.88 16.27 -3.82
CA VAL A 81 1.05 17.08 -2.93
C VAL A 81 1.32 18.54 -3.23
N ARG A 82 0.25 19.33 -3.28
CA ARG A 82 0.35 20.77 -3.51
C ARG A 82 -0.06 21.53 -2.27
N LEU A 83 0.74 22.53 -1.91
CA LEU A 83 0.41 23.52 -0.90
C LEU A 83 0.16 24.86 -1.58
N THR A 84 -1.00 25.45 -1.32
CA THR A 84 -1.33 26.80 -1.75
C THR A 84 -1.24 27.73 -0.56
N LEU A 85 -0.36 28.72 -0.64
CA LEU A 85 -0.10 29.68 0.41
C LEU A 85 -0.63 31.05 0.00
N THR A 86 -1.35 31.70 0.91
CA THR A 86 -1.84 33.08 0.74
C THR A 86 -1.52 33.90 1.97
N HIS A 87 -1.28 35.20 1.77
CA HIS A 87 -1.04 36.13 2.87
C HIS A 87 -1.72 37.48 2.59
N SER A 88 -1.98 38.22 3.66
CA SER A 88 -2.63 39.53 3.60
C SER A 88 -1.65 40.70 3.82
N CYS A 89 -0.34 40.46 3.68
CA CYS A 89 0.65 41.52 3.81
C CYS A 89 0.72 42.38 2.55
N ALA A 90 0.94 43.68 2.70
CA ALA A 90 1.13 44.61 1.58
C ALA A 90 2.51 44.48 0.88
N GLN A 91 3.44 43.71 1.46
CA GLN A 91 4.80 43.52 0.94
C GLN A 91 5.06 42.04 0.65
N PRO A 92 5.95 41.73 -0.31
CA PRO A 92 6.37 40.37 -0.58
C PRO A 92 7.03 39.75 0.65
N LEU A 93 6.79 38.46 0.84
CA LEU A 93 7.25 37.72 2.01
C LEU A 93 7.90 36.41 1.59
N THR A 94 9.21 36.31 1.77
CA THR A 94 9.90 35.02 1.64
C THR A 94 9.65 34.18 2.89
N VAL A 95 9.03 33.02 2.71
CA VAL A 95 8.79 32.04 3.77
C VAL A 95 9.46 30.72 3.44
N GLN A 96 9.79 29.96 4.47
CA GLN A 96 10.12 28.54 4.32
C GLN A 96 8.98 27.71 4.89
N VAL A 97 8.47 26.76 4.10
CA VAL A 97 7.37 25.88 4.48
C VAL A 97 7.85 24.45 4.65
N PHE A 98 7.32 23.78 5.68
CA PHE A 98 7.54 22.38 5.97
C PHE A 98 6.21 21.73 6.37
N ASP A 99 5.74 20.76 5.60
CA ASP A 99 4.54 19.99 5.96
C ASP A 99 4.92 18.86 6.90
N HIS A 100 4.19 18.69 8.02
CA HIS A 100 4.50 17.63 8.99
C HIS A 100 3.92 16.31 8.51
N VAL A 101 4.73 15.60 7.72
CA VAL A 101 4.37 14.29 7.14
C VAL A 101 4.32 13.21 8.24
N PRO A 102 3.24 12.41 8.35
CA PRO A 102 3.13 11.35 9.35
C PRO A 102 4.04 10.13 9.08
N ASP A 103 4.35 9.38 10.14
CA ASP A 103 5.19 8.18 10.07
C ASP A 103 4.66 7.14 9.09
N GLY A 104 5.55 6.58 8.28
CA GLY A 104 5.23 5.60 7.24
C GLY A 104 5.03 6.20 5.84
N LEU A 105 5.21 7.51 5.69
CA LEU A 105 5.36 8.17 4.40
C LEU A 105 6.78 8.75 4.29
N SER A 106 7.46 8.46 3.19
CA SER A 106 8.72 9.15 2.84
C SER A 106 8.40 10.40 2.02
N MET A 107 9.21 11.44 2.15
CA MET A 107 8.99 12.72 1.50
C MET A 107 10.22 13.21 0.73
N GLN A 108 9.98 13.96 -0.34
CA GLN A 108 11.01 14.65 -1.11
C GLN A 108 10.60 16.10 -1.36
N ASN A 109 11.60 16.96 -1.54
CA ASN A 109 11.42 18.38 -1.80
C ASN A 109 10.75 19.13 -0.63
N LEU A 110 11.08 18.78 0.61
CA LEU A 110 10.75 19.57 1.80
C LEU A 110 12.00 19.69 2.69
N PRO A 111 12.20 20.82 3.40
CA PRO A 111 11.43 22.07 3.33
C PRO A 111 11.64 22.85 2.02
N GLN A 112 10.72 23.75 1.67
CA GLN A 112 10.88 24.65 0.50
C GLN A 112 10.81 26.11 0.90
N THR A 113 11.55 26.95 0.17
CA THR A 113 11.53 28.41 0.33
C THR A 113 10.82 29.03 -0.88
N LEU A 114 9.84 29.89 -0.62
CA LEU A 114 9.08 30.59 -1.65
C LEU A 114 8.81 32.03 -1.27
N GLU A 115 8.66 32.89 -2.27
CA GLU A 115 8.27 34.28 -2.11
C GLU A 115 6.77 34.43 -2.34
N LEU A 116 6.05 34.91 -1.32
CA LEU A 116 4.62 35.19 -1.39
C LEU A 116 4.42 36.64 -1.84
N ARG A 117 3.79 36.85 -3.00
CA ARG A 117 3.49 38.19 -3.56
C ARG A 117 2.14 38.72 -3.10
N PRO A 118 2.03 40.00 -2.69
CA PRO A 118 0.78 40.54 -2.16
C PRO A 118 -0.41 40.34 -3.11
N GLY A 119 -1.51 39.79 -2.59
CA GLY A 119 -2.73 39.57 -3.37
C GLY A 119 -2.69 38.37 -4.34
N GLU A 120 -1.58 37.62 -4.39
CA GLU A 120 -1.43 36.42 -5.21
C GLU A 120 -1.40 35.16 -4.34
N SER A 121 -1.87 34.04 -4.90
CA SER A 121 -1.69 32.71 -4.31
C SER A 121 -0.42 32.08 -4.87
N SER A 122 0.47 31.62 -3.99
CA SER A 122 1.67 30.90 -4.39
C SER A 122 1.50 29.41 -4.16
N GLU A 123 1.80 28.60 -5.17
CA GLU A 123 1.71 27.14 -5.11
C GLU A 123 3.10 26.51 -5.00
N VAL A 124 3.21 25.46 -4.19
CA VAL A 124 4.43 24.67 -4.06
C VAL A 124 4.10 23.18 -3.99
N GLY A 125 4.78 22.39 -4.82
CA GLY A 125 4.60 20.95 -4.91
C GLY A 125 5.71 20.18 -4.19
N TYR A 126 5.34 19.17 -3.40
CA TYR A 126 6.28 18.20 -2.83
C TYR A 126 5.82 16.77 -3.11
N ARG A 127 6.70 15.78 -2.92
CA ARG A 127 6.39 14.38 -3.25
C ARG A 127 6.35 13.51 -2.02
N LEU A 128 5.41 12.56 -2.00
CA LEU A 128 5.24 11.55 -0.96
C LEU A 128 5.36 10.16 -1.56
N ARG A 129 6.04 9.24 -0.87
CA ARG A 129 6.05 7.81 -1.19
C ARG A 129 5.66 7.02 0.05
N PRO A 130 4.48 6.37 0.06
CA PRO A 130 4.07 5.53 1.17
C PRO A 130 4.95 4.29 1.31
N LEU A 131 5.38 4.02 2.54
CA LEU A 131 6.18 2.84 2.90
C LEU A 131 5.33 1.74 3.54
N ARG A 132 4.13 2.10 4.01
CA ARG A 132 3.13 1.17 4.56
C ARG A 132 1.74 1.58 4.10
N ARG A 133 0.81 0.63 4.03
CA ARG A 133 -0.59 0.90 3.67
C ARG A 133 -1.39 1.45 4.84
N GLY A 134 -2.63 1.87 4.55
CA GLY A 134 -3.60 2.29 5.56
C GLY A 134 -4.02 3.74 5.43
N HIS A 135 -4.51 4.29 6.53
CA HIS A 135 -5.02 5.65 6.61
C HIS A 135 -3.99 6.58 7.26
N PHE A 136 -3.69 7.70 6.60
CA PHE A 136 -2.73 8.69 7.08
C PHE A 136 -3.40 10.05 7.22
N SER A 137 -3.24 10.66 8.38
CA SER A 137 -3.76 11.99 8.69
C SER A 137 -2.63 13.00 8.83
N PHE A 138 -2.79 14.14 8.18
CA PHE A 138 -1.91 15.29 8.28
C PHE A 138 -2.60 16.36 9.11
N SER A 139 -1.92 16.91 10.11
CA SER A 139 -2.54 17.84 11.07
C SER A 139 -2.12 19.29 10.88
N ARG A 140 -0.87 19.54 10.47
CA ARG A 140 -0.30 20.90 10.48
C ARG A 140 0.82 21.09 9.48
N CYS A 141 0.98 22.34 9.07
CA CYS A 141 2.16 22.84 8.36
C CYS A 141 2.95 23.80 9.26
N GLU A 142 4.27 23.76 9.15
CA GLU A 142 5.18 24.71 9.79
C GLU A 142 5.64 25.74 8.77
N ILE A 143 5.50 27.02 9.13
CA ILE A 143 5.98 28.14 8.34
C ILE A 143 7.04 28.86 9.15
N GLN A 144 8.22 28.99 8.57
CA GLN A 144 9.30 29.79 9.09
C GLN A 144 9.31 31.16 8.39
N LEU A 145 9.12 32.22 9.19
CA LEU A 145 9.04 33.61 8.75
C LEU A 145 10.27 34.39 9.22
N PRO A 146 11.06 34.99 8.31
CA PRO A 146 12.10 35.94 8.68
C PRO A 146 11.47 37.28 9.11
N SER A 147 12.07 38.00 10.03
CA SER A 147 11.67 39.38 10.35
C SER A 147 12.01 40.35 9.21
N PRO A 148 11.37 41.54 9.15
CA PRO A 148 11.65 42.54 8.12
C PRO A 148 13.14 42.90 7.94
N PHE A 149 13.88 43.05 9.04
CA PHE A 149 15.33 43.34 9.00
C PHE A 149 16.20 42.09 9.05
N GLY A 150 15.60 40.89 9.00
CA GLY A 150 16.31 39.62 9.01
C GLY A 150 17.03 39.29 10.31
N MET A 151 16.78 40.02 11.42
CA MET A 151 17.42 39.80 12.72
C MET A 151 16.79 38.65 13.51
N TRP A 152 15.54 38.30 13.21
CA TRP A 152 14.79 37.23 13.86
C TRP A 152 14.15 36.27 12.86
N SER A 153 13.90 35.05 13.32
CA SER A 153 13.09 34.05 12.63
C SER A 153 12.01 33.53 13.57
N ALA A 154 10.76 33.47 13.10
CA ALA A 154 9.63 32.90 13.83
C ALA A 154 9.15 31.63 13.14
N ARG A 155 8.76 30.64 13.93
CA ARG A 155 8.03 29.46 13.46
C ARG A 155 6.57 29.64 13.82
N ARG A 156 5.68 29.39 12.87
CA ARG A 156 4.23 29.38 13.04
C ARG A 156 3.71 28.04 12.58
N PHE A 157 2.91 27.39 13.42
CA PHE A 157 2.19 26.19 13.03
C PHE A 157 0.81 26.62 12.54
N VAL A 158 0.44 26.16 11.35
CA VAL A 158 -0.88 26.35 10.76
C VAL A 158 -1.55 24.99 10.77
N GLU A 159 -2.70 24.90 11.44
CA GLU A 159 -3.52 23.68 11.43
C GLU A 159 -4.14 23.52 10.05
N VAL A 160 -3.80 22.42 9.40
CA VAL A 160 -4.30 22.05 8.07
C VAL A 160 -4.56 20.56 8.16
N GLU A 161 -5.81 20.21 8.42
CA GLU A 161 -6.23 18.82 8.50
C GLU A 161 -6.52 18.28 7.10
N ASP A 162 -5.87 17.18 6.74
CA ASP A 162 -6.17 16.43 5.53
C ASP A 162 -5.85 14.95 5.75
N ALA A 163 -6.41 14.07 4.95
CA ALA A 163 -6.18 12.65 5.08
C ALA A 163 -6.07 11.96 3.72
N THR A 164 -5.26 10.91 3.66
CA THR A 164 -5.13 10.09 2.46
C THR A 164 -5.12 8.61 2.81
N ARG A 165 -5.67 7.81 1.90
CA ARG A 165 -5.67 6.35 1.98
C ARG A 165 -4.60 5.81 1.06
N VAL A 166 -3.77 4.92 1.60
CA VAL A 166 -2.74 4.20 0.85
C VAL A 166 -3.26 2.81 0.54
N TYR A 167 -3.42 2.53 -0.75
CA TYR A 167 -3.84 1.24 -1.27
C TYR A 167 -2.64 0.42 -1.72
N PRO A 168 -2.80 -0.92 -1.89
CA PRO A 168 -1.81 -1.73 -2.59
C PRO A 168 -1.52 -1.16 -3.99
N ASP A 169 -0.28 -1.31 -4.49
CA ASP A 169 0.06 -0.88 -5.86
C ASP A 169 -0.52 -1.84 -6.89
N PHE A 170 -1.83 -1.69 -7.13
CA PHE A 170 -2.56 -2.46 -8.12
C PHE A 170 -2.15 -2.06 -9.56
N ALA A 171 -1.57 -0.87 -9.76
CA ALA A 171 -1.07 -0.45 -11.07
C ALA A 171 0.17 -1.25 -11.51
N ARG A 172 1.02 -1.66 -10.55
CA ARG A 172 2.11 -2.64 -10.82
C ARG A 172 1.57 -3.96 -11.38
N LEU A 173 0.38 -4.38 -10.94
CA LEU A 173 -0.31 -5.55 -11.46
C LEU A 173 -0.88 -5.29 -12.87
N TYR A 174 -1.42 -4.09 -13.14
CA TYR A 174 -1.91 -3.67 -14.47
C TYR A 174 -0.84 -3.61 -15.57
N GLY A 175 0.39 -3.19 -15.25
CA GLY A 175 1.44 -3.00 -16.27
C GLY A 175 1.98 -4.32 -16.82
N ALA A 176 2.84 -4.99 -16.05
CA ALA A 176 3.60 -6.13 -16.55
C ALA A 176 2.79 -7.45 -16.51
N GLN A 177 2.00 -7.65 -15.45
CA GLN A 177 1.30 -8.92 -15.23
C GLN A 177 -0.03 -8.98 -15.97
N LEU A 178 -0.80 -7.90 -16.12
CA LEU A 178 -2.07 -7.94 -16.87
C LEU A 178 -1.91 -7.90 -18.39
N LEU A 179 -0.95 -7.17 -18.96
CA LEU A 179 -0.60 -7.36 -20.39
C LEU A 179 -0.13 -8.79 -20.65
N GLY A 180 0.65 -9.34 -19.71
CA GLY A 180 1.02 -10.74 -19.67
C GLY A 180 -0.22 -11.64 -19.61
N VAL A 181 -1.18 -11.39 -18.71
CA VAL A 181 -2.40 -12.19 -18.51
C VAL A 181 -3.38 -12.05 -19.68
N ASP A 182 -3.61 -10.88 -20.27
CA ASP A 182 -4.49 -10.72 -21.44
C ASP A 182 -3.86 -11.38 -22.68
N ASN A 183 -2.54 -11.21 -22.89
CA ASN A 183 -1.79 -11.93 -23.93
C ASN A 183 -1.71 -13.45 -23.65
N TRP A 184 -1.60 -13.86 -22.39
CA TRP A 184 -1.50 -15.25 -21.99
C TRP A 184 -2.86 -15.94 -21.97
N LEU A 185 -3.95 -15.27 -21.60
CA LEU A 185 -5.33 -15.73 -21.76
C LEU A 185 -5.64 -15.94 -23.25
N SER A 186 -5.23 -15.01 -24.11
CA SER A 186 -5.37 -15.16 -25.56
C SER A 186 -4.47 -16.27 -26.15
N GLN A 187 -3.22 -16.41 -25.69
CA GLN A 187 -2.31 -17.51 -26.08
C GLN A 187 -2.73 -18.88 -25.54
N LEU A 188 -3.33 -18.95 -24.35
CA LEU A 188 -3.92 -20.16 -23.76
C LEU A 188 -5.22 -20.62 -24.47
N GLY A 189 -5.58 -19.96 -25.58
CA GLY A 189 -6.82 -20.19 -26.29
C GLY A 189 -8.07 -19.85 -25.47
N VAL A 190 -7.92 -19.13 -24.35
CA VAL A 190 -9.03 -18.58 -23.56
C VAL A 190 -9.54 -17.33 -24.29
N ARG A 191 -10.02 -17.53 -25.53
CA ARG A 191 -11.25 -16.84 -25.91
C ARG A 191 -12.30 -17.26 -24.89
N GLN A 192 -13.28 -16.41 -24.59
CA GLN A 192 -14.54 -16.86 -24.02
C GLN A 192 -15.20 -17.81 -25.02
N HIS A 193 -14.64 -19.00 -25.24
CA HIS A 193 -15.35 -20.08 -25.86
C HIS A 193 -16.31 -20.54 -24.78
N GLN A 194 -17.52 -19.97 -24.84
CA GLN A 194 -18.70 -20.54 -24.24
C GLN A 194 -18.64 -22.04 -24.51
N ARG A 195 -18.38 -22.81 -23.46
CA ARG A 195 -18.50 -24.25 -23.56
C ARG A 195 -19.96 -24.53 -23.90
N ARG A 196 -20.17 -25.09 -25.08
CA ARG A 196 -21.46 -25.63 -25.51
C ARG A 196 -21.79 -26.73 -24.50
N GLY A 197 -22.81 -26.50 -23.68
CA GLY A 197 -23.17 -27.41 -22.60
C GLY A 197 -24.68 -27.60 -22.51
N LEU A 198 -25.07 -28.69 -21.87
CA LEU A 198 -26.44 -28.99 -21.44
C LEU A 198 -26.79 -28.15 -20.17
N GLY A 199 -26.43 -26.86 -20.17
CA GLY A 199 -26.72 -25.98 -19.05
C GLY A 199 -28.23 -25.83 -18.82
N LEU A 200 -28.61 -25.30 -17.65
CA LEU A 200 -30.02 -25.05 -17.31
C LEU A 200 -30.50 -23.65 -17.75
N GLU A 201 -29.57 -22.72 -18.03
CA GLU A 201 -29.92 -21.34 -18.38
C GLU A 201 -29.98 -21.15 -19.89
N PHE A 202 -31.12 -20.60 -20.35
CA PHE A 202 -31.34 -20.27 -21.76
C PHE A 202 -30.39 -19.14 -22.18
N HIS A 203 -29.58 -19.39 -23.21
CA HIS A 203 -28.66 -18.40 -23.76
C HIS A 203 -29.26 -17.68 -24.97
N GLN A 204 -29.60 -18.43 -26.01
CA GLN A 204 -30.17 -17.89 -27.25
C GLN A 204 -30.95 -18.95 -28.03
N LEU A 205 -31.82 -18.50 -28.94
CA LEU A 205 -32.41 -19.36 -29.97
C LEU A 205 -31.48 -19.40 -31.17
N ARG A 206 -31.26 -20.60 -31.72
CA ARG A 206 -30.54 -20.78 -32.99
C ARG A 206 -31.21 -21.82 -33.86
N GLU A 207 -30.88 -21.84 -35.13
CA GLU A 207 -31.27 -22.94 -36.02
C GLU A 207 -30.73 -24.29 -35.50
N PHE A 208 -31.62 -25.28 -35.54
CA PHE A 208 -31.32 -26.67 -35.24
C PHE A 208 -30.34 -27.22 -36.27
N ARG A 209 -29.34 -27.96 -35.81
CA ARG A 209 -28.35 -28.61 -36.66
C ARG A 209 -28.39 -30.11 -36.43
N GLU A 210 -27.99 -30.87 -37.43
CA GLU A 210 -27.80 -32.31 -37.29
C GLU A 210 -26.80 -32.60 -36.16
N GLY A 211 -27.23 -33.43 -35.20
CA GLY A 211 -26.51 -33.71 -33.95
C GLY A 211 -27.10 -33.03 -32.71
N ASP A 212 -27.99 -32.04 -32.87
CA ASP A 212 -28.74 -31.47 -31.76
C ASP A 212 -29.81 -32.45 -31.25
N SER A 213 -30.07 -32.46 -29.93
CA SER A 213 -31.12 -33.32 -29.37
C SER A 213 -32.50 -32.76 -29.69
N LEU A 214 -33.45 -33.62 -30.07
CA LEU A 214 -34.85 -33.22 -30.28
C LEU A 214 -35.49 -32.57 -29.04
N ARG A 215 -34.97 -32.86 -27.83
CA ARG A 215 -35.44 -32.24 -26.57
C ARG A 215 -35.08 -30.75 -26.46
N GLN A 216 -34.13 -30.27 -27.26
CA GLN A 216 -33.70 -28.87 -27.26
C GLN A 216 -34.53 -28.01 -28.23
N ILE A 217 -35.43 -28.61 -29.03
CA ILE A 217 -36.27 -27.86 -29.97
C ILE A 217 -37.26 -26.97 -29.22
N ASP A 218 -37.24 -25.69 -29.56
CA ASP A 218 -38.31 -24.78 -29.16
C ASP A 218 -39.43 -24.84 -30.20
N TRP A 219 -40.47 -25.61 -29.91
CA TRP A 219 -41.61 -25.79 -30.81
C TRP A 219 -42.36 -24.49 -31.10
N LYS A 220 -42.35 -23.52 -30.16
CA LYS A 220 -43.05 -22.23 -30.31
C LYS A 220 -42.28 -21.29 -31.24
N ALA A 221 -40.96 -21.24 -31.12
CA ALA A 221 -40.10 -20.48 -32.03
C ALA A 221 -40.09 -21.11 -33.43
N THR A 222 -40.01 -22.43 -33.50
CA THR A 222 -40.08 -23.21 -34.75
C THR A 222 -41.38 -22.93 -35.52
N ALA A 223 -42.53 -22.91 -34.83
CA ALA A 223 -43.81 -22.59 -35.45
C ALA A 223 -43.89 -21.18 -36.04
N ARG A 224 -43.15 -20.21 -35.47
CA ARG A 224 -43.11 -18.82 -35.94
C ARG A 224 -42.16 -18.61 -37.12
N GLN A 225 -40.97 -19.21 -37.05
CA GLN A 225 -39.92 -19.02 -38.05
C GLN A 225 -40.02 -20.01 -39.23
N ARG A 226 -40.86 -21.05 -39.11
CA ARG A 226 -41.03 -22.14 -40.10
C ARG A 226 -39.74 -22.91 -40.41
N THR A 227 -38.72 -22.77 -39.56
CA THR A 227 -37.48 -23.52 -39.57
C THR A 227 -37.25 -24.14 -38.19
N PRO A 228 -36.68 -25.34 -38.06
CA PRO A 228 -36.42 -25.95 -36.76
C PRO A 228 -35.46 -25.08 -35.93
N ILE A 229 -35.92 -24.62 -34.75
CA ILE A 229 -35.14 -23.78 -33.82
C ILE A 229 -34.83 -24.56 -32.56
N ALA A 230 -33.56 -24.57 -32.15
CA ALA A 230 -33.07 -25.14 -30.92
C ALA A 230 -32.78 -24.06 -29.87
N ARG A 231 -33.10 -24.34 -28.61
CA ARG A 231 -32.63 -23.58 -27.46
C ARG A 231 -31.18 -23.93 -27.18
N GLN A 232 -30.31 -22.93 -27.24
CA GLN A 232 -28.95 -23.06 -26.78
C GLN A 232 -28.90 -22.71 -25.30
N TYR A 233 -28.39 -23.63 -24.48
CA TYR A 233 -28.15 -23.40 -23.06
C TYR A 233 -26.67 -23.11 -22.82
N GLN A 234 -26.39 -22.24 -21.85
CA GLN A 234 -25.03 -21.94 -21.41
C GLN A 234 -24.75 -22.67 -20.09
N ASP A 235 -23.58 -23.29 -19.96
CA ASP A 235 -23.13 -23.86 -18.69
C ASP A 235 -22.62 -22.72 -17.80
N ASP A 236 -23.51 -22.21 -16.94
CA ASP A 236 -23.15 -21.21 -15.94
C ASP A 236 -22.73 -21.93 -14.66
N ARG A 237 -21.45 -22.32 -14.59
CA ARG A 237 -20.85 -22.67 -13.30
C ARG A 237 -20.27 -21.42 -12.68
N ASP A 238 -21.17 -20.66 -12.07
CA ASP A 238 -20.86 -19.58 -11.13
C ASP A 238 -20.03 -20.10 -9.97
N GLN A 239 -18.71 -19.97 -10.08
CA GLN A 239 -17.83 -20.38 -9.01
C GLN A 239 -17.71 -19.26 -7.99
N GLN A 240 -17.60 -19.66 -6.73
CA GLN A 240 -17.28 -18.75 -5.64
C GLN A 240 -15.85 -19.00 -5.22
N ILE A 241 -15.05 -17.95 -5.13
CA ILE A 241 -13.69 -17.99 -4.61
C ILE A 241 -13.70 -17.24 -3.28
N VAL A 242 -13.19 -17.85 -2.22
CA VAL A 242 -13.00 -17.21 -0.94
C VAL A 242 -11.53 -17.28 -0.56
N PHE A 243 -10.90 -16.11 -0.47
CA PHE A 243 -9.55 -16.02 0.10
C PHE A 243 -9.63 -16.13 1.61
N MET A 244 -8.88 -17.04 2.20
CA MET A 244 -8.57 -17.06 3.63
C MET A 244 -7.15 -16.51 3.80
N LEU A 245 -7.04 -15.23 4.14
CA LEU A 245 -5.77 -14.52 4.23
C LEU A 245 -5.27 -14.51 5.68
N ASP A 246 -4.08 -15.07 5.89
CA ASP A 246 -3.37 -15.01 7.17
C ASP A 246 -2.83 -13.59 7.42
N CYS A 247 -3.18 -13.00 8.56
CA CYS A 247 -2.63 -11.73 9.05
C CYS A 247 -1.67 -11.94 10.24
N GLY A 248 -1.20 -13.16 10.49
CA GLY A 248 -0.39 -13.52 11.64
C GLY A 248 1.10 -13.15 11.51
N ARG A 249 1.86 -13.51 12.54
CA ARG A 249 3.29 -13.14 12.68
C ARG A 249 4.19 -13.63 11.55
N ARG A 250 3.86 -14.77 10.92
CA ARG A 250 4.70 -15.39 9.87
C ARG A 250 4.58 -14.67 8.52
N MET A 251 3.50 -13.92 8.32
CA MET A 251 3.30 -13.10 7.13
C MET A 251 4.08 -11.77 7.20
N ARG A 252 4.75 -11.50 8.33
CA ARG A 252 5.64 -10.35 8.53
C ARG A 252 6.99 -10.47 7.84
N SER A 253 7.40 -11.67 7.42
CA SER A 253 8.63 -11.88 6.65
C SER A 253 8.66 -10.93 5.46
N GLN A 254 9.82 -10.37 5.13
CA GLN A 254 9.99 -9.39 4.08
C GLN A 254 10.95 -9.92 3.03
N ASP A 255 10.53 -9.86 1.77
CA ASP A 255 11.37 -10.11 0.61
C ASP A 255 11.44 -8.79 -0.19
N GLY A 256 12.61 -8.15 -0.18
CA GLY A 256 12.79 -6.80 -0.73
C GLY A 256 12.08 -5.71 0.09
N GLU A 257 11.31 -4.85 -0.56
CA GLU A 257 10.59 -3.74 0.09
C GLU A 257 9.20 -4.13 0.63
N LEU A 258 8.70 -5.33 0.30
CA LEU A 258 7.34 -5.77 0.61
C LEU A 258 7.37 -6.94 1.58
N SER A 259 6.38 -6.97 2.48
CA SER A 259 6.14 -8.15 3.31
C SER A 259 5.47 -9.27 2.51
N HIS A 260 5.59 -10.50 2.99
CA HIS A 260 4.86 -11.66 2.49
C HIS A 260 3.34 -11.39 2.48
N PHE A 261 2.84 -10.68 3.50
CA PHE A 261 1.45 -10.22 3.55
C PHE A 261 1.08 -9.32 2.37
N ASP A 262 1.94 -8.39 2.00
CA ASP A 262 1.70 -7.48 0.87
C ASP A 262 1.70 -8.23 -0.46
N HIS A 263 2.60 -9.20 -0.62
CA HIS A 263 2.63 -10.11 -1.76
C HIS A 263 1.37 -10.98 -1.85
N ALA A 264 0.95 -11.57 -0.73
CA ALA A 264 -0.29 -12.32 -0.62
C ALA A 264 -1.51 -11.47 -1.02
N LEU A 265 -1.55 -10.23 -0.53
CA LEU A 265 -2.65 -9.31 -0.83
C LEU A 265 -2.69 -8.92 -2.31
N ASN A 266 -1.54 -8.64 -2.92
CA ASN A 266 -1.43 -8.38 -4.35
C ASN A 266 -1.88 -9.60 -5.18
N ALA A 267 -1.51 -10.81 -4.76
CA ALA A 267 -1.93 -12.04 -5.40
C ALA A 267 -3.46 -12.27 -5.29
N CYS A 268 -4.06 -12.01 -4.12
CA CYS A 268 -5.50 -12.01 -3.93
C CYS A 268 -6.18 -11.04 -4.90
N LEU A 269 -5.69 -9.80 -5.00
CA LEU A 269 -6.28 -8.77 -5.85
C LEU A 269 -6.17 -9.13 -7.34
N LEU A 270 -5.02 -9.65 -7.77
CA LEU A 270 -4.83 -10.12 -9.15
C LEU A 270 -5.80 -11.24 -9.51
N LEU A 271 -5.89 -12.28 -8.68
CA LEU A 271 -6.84 -13.37 -8.93
C LEU A 271 -8.30 -12.88 -8.82
N SER A 272 -8.60 -11.97 -7.91
CA SER A 272 -9.93 -11.34 -7.79
C SER A 272 -10.33 -10.68 -9.10
N TYR A 273 -9.42 -9.89 -9.68
CA TYR A 273 -9.65 -9.22 -10.97
C TYR A 273 -9.92 -10.22 -12.10
N VAL A 274 -9.11 -11.27 -12.22
CA VAL A 274 -9.29 -12.30 -13.25
C VAL A 274 -10.61 -13.04 -13.06
N ALA A 275 -10.91 -13.47 -11.84
CA ALA A 275 -12.11 -14.23 -11.53
C ALA A 275 -13.40 -13.42 -11.75
N LEU A 276 -13.44 -12.16 -11.30
CA LEU A 276 -14.57 -11.26 -11.51
C LEU A 276 -14.81 -10.99 -13.00
N ARG A 277 -13.75 -10.85 -13.83
CA ARG A 277 -13.87 -10.74 -15.30
C ARG A 277 -14.38 -12.03 -15.95
N GLN A 278 -14.09 -13.19 -15.34
CA GLN A 278 -14.55 -14.50 -15.79
C GLN A 278 -15.96 -14.85 -15.30
N GLY A 279 -16.67 -13.90 -14.64
CA GLY A 279 -18.05 -14.07 -14.16
C GLY A 279 -18.18 -14.70 -12.77
N ASP A 280 -17.06 -15.07 -12.12
CA ASP A 280 -17.09 -15.73 -10.81
C ASP A 280 -17.27 -14.72 -9.68
N ALA A 281 -17.74 -15.22 -8.53
CA ALA A 281 -17.89 -14.43 -7.32
C ALA A 281 -16.63 -14.52 -6.46
N VAL A 282 -16.20 -13.40 -5.88
CA VAL A 282 -14.99 -13.34 -5.06
C VAL A 282 -15.32 -12.79 -3.68
N GLY A 283 -14.85 -13.48 -2.65
CA GLY A 283 -14.97 -13.10 -1.24
C GLY A 283 -13.63 -13.21 -0.52
N LEU A 284 -13.60 -12.68 0.70
CA LEU A 284 -12.40 -12.62 1.54
C LEU A 284 -12.76 -12.94 2.98
N CYS A 285 -11.90 -13.68 3.66
CA CYS A 285 -11.93 -13.92 5.10
C CYS A 285 -10.51 -13.72 5.63
N THR A 286 -10.32 -12.88 6.65
CA THR A 286 -9.02 -12.73 7.30
C THR A 286 -9.01 -13.40 8.65
N PHE A 287 -7.85 -13.88 9.08
CA PHE A 287 -7.64 -14.47 10.40
C PHE A 287 -6.27 -14.08 10.95
N ALA A 288 -6.02 -14.33 12.23
CA ALA A 288 -4.82 -13.88 12.94
C ALA A 288 -4.57 -12.36 12.87
N GLY A 289 -5.60 -11.58 12.53
CA GLY A 289 -5.61 -10.11 12.53
C GLY A 289 -6.17 -9.53 13.81
N ASP A 290 -6.02 -8.22 14.02
CA ASP A 290 -6.62 -7.53 15.15
C ASP A 290 -8.14 -7.41 15.00
N ALA A 291 -8.60 -7.17 13.77
CA ALA A 291 -10.01 -7.14 13.40
C ALA A 291 -10.28 -8.17 12.28
N PRO A 292 -10.94 -9.31 12.57
CA PRO A 292 -11.28 -10.29 11.54
C PRO A 292 -12.31 -9.69 10.57
N ARG A 293 -12.04 -9.81 9.27
CA ARG A 293 -12.91 -9.30 8.21
C ARG A 293 -13.47 -10.46 7.41
N TYR A 294 -14.73 -10.32 7.02
CA TYR A 294 -15.38 -11.22 6.08
C TYR A 294 -16.15 -10.43 5.06
N LEU A 295 -15.85 -10.70 3.81
CA LEU A 295 -16.57 -10.24 2.65
C LEU A 295 -17.18 -11.46 1.96
N ALA A 296 -18.50 -11.50 1.90
CA ALA A 296 -19.20 -12.56 1.17
C ALA A 296 -18.82 -12.54 -0.32
N PRO A 297 -18.79 -13.69 -1.02
CA PRO A 297 -18.54 -13.73 -2.45
C PRO A 297 -19.51 -12.88 -3.25
N VAL A 298 -19.00 -11.88 -3.94
CA VAL A 298 -19.77 -10.97 -4.79
C VAL A 298 -19.28 -11.04 -6.24
N LYS A 299 -20.20 -10.89 -7.19
CA LYS A 299 -19.91 -10.88 -8.62
C LYS A 299 -19.82 -9.45 -9.17
N GLY A 300 -19.19 -9.34 -10.33
CA GLY A 300 -19.14 -8.11 -11.12
C GLY A 300 -17.86 -7.33 -10.91
N SER A 301 -17.31 -6.83 -12.01
CA SER A 301 -16.05 -6.07 -12.01
C SER A 301 -16.08 -4.82 -11.13
N SER A 302 -17.26 -4.23 -10.92
CA SER A 302 -17.47 -3.09 -10.01
C SER A 302 -17.17 -3.41 -8.54
N GLN A 303 -17.16 -4.69 -8.15
CA GLN A 303 -16.91 -5.12 -6.77
C GLN A 303 -15.43 -5.17 -6.38
N LEU A 304 -14.50 -5.00 -7.34
CA LEU A 304 -13.08 -4.94 -7.02
C LEU A 304 -12.75 -3.77 -6.08
N ASN A 305 -13.40 -2.63 -6.27
CA ASN A 305 -13.25 -1.47 -5.38
C ASN A 305 -13.69 -1.77 -3.95
N LEU A 306 -14.72 -2.59 -3.78
CA LEU A 306 -15.18 -3.01 -2.46
C LEU A 306 -14.12 -3.89 -1.80
N LEU A 307 -13.52 -4.83 -2.55
CA LEU A 307 -12.41 -5.65 -2.03
C LEU A 307 -11.19 -4.79 -1.67
N LEU A 308 -10.80 -3.84 -2.53
CA LEU A 308 -9.70 -2.90 -2.25
C LEU A 308 -9.95 -2.09 -0.97
N ASN A 309 -11.17 -1.56 -0.79
CA ASN A 309 -11.56 -0.85 0.43
C ASN A 309 -11.66 -1.75 1.66
N ALA A 310 -11.85 -3.07 1.48
CA ALA A 310 -11.85 -4.03 2.58
C ALA A 310 -10.43 -4.44 3.00
N VAL A 311 -9.39 -4.11 2.23
CA VAL A 311 -8.01 -4.58 2.47
C VAL A 311 -6.97 -3.48 2.61
N TYR A 312 -7.27 -2.22 2.28
CA TYR A 312 -6.29 -1.14 2.24
C TYR A 312 -5.58 -0.89 3.58
N ASP A 313 -6.26 -1.09 4.70
CA ASP A 313 -5.75 -0.92 6.06
C ASP A 313 -5.52 -2.25 6.79
N LEU A 314 -5.55 -3.38 6.07
CA LEU A 314 -5.10 -4.65 6.64
C LEU A 314 -3.58 -4.66 6.78
N ASP A 315 -3.15 -5.09 7.96
CA ASP A 315 -1.75 -5.31 8.31
C ASP A 315 -1.61 -6.59 9.14
N THR A 316 -0.38 -7.06 9.22
CA THR A 316 0.04 -8.21 10.01
C THR A 316 0.08 -7.89 11.51
N THR A 317 -0.19 -8.91 12.33
CA THR A 317 -0.09 -8.85 13.78
C THR A 317 1.05 -9.73 14.27
N ARG A 318 1.29 -9.72 15.59
CA ARG A 318 2.23 -10.63 16.25
C ARG A 318 1.58 -11.95 16.68
N ARG A 319 0.29 -12.16 16.37
CA ARG A 319 -0.46 -13.35 16.78
C ARG A 319 -0.05 -14.55 15.94
N THR A 320 -0.16 -15.74 16.52
CA THR A 320 -0.07 -17.01 15.79
C THR A 320 -1.36 -17.27 15.02
N ALA A 321 -1.25 -18.02 13.92
CA ALA A 321 -2.39 -18.44 13.12
C ALA A 321 -3.17 -19.56 13.82
N ASP A 322 -4.45 -19.36 14.08
CA ASP A 322 -5.36 -20.43 14.51
C ASP A 322 -6.23 -20.87 13.33
N TYR A 323 -5.76 -21.90 12.61
CA TYR A 323 -6.45 -22.44 11.45
C TYR A 323 -7.79 -23.10 11.80
N GLN A 324 -7.96 -23.65 13.01
CA GLN A 324 -9.20 -24.29 13.45
C GLN A 324 -10.30 -23.24 13.69
N ALA A 325 -9.94 -22.15 14.37
CA ALA A 325 -10.84 -21.01 14.55
C ALA A 325 -11.19 -20.38 13.20
N ALA A 326 -10.21 -20.18 12.32
CA ALA A 326 -10.42 -19.63 10.98
C ALA A 326 -11.38 -20.50 10.14
N ALA A 327 -11.19 -21.83 10.15
CA ALA A 327 -12.08 -22.76 9.47
C ALA A 327 -13.52 -22.71 10.04
N SER A 328 -13.66 -22.58 11.36
CA SER A 328 -14.97 -22.47 12.01
C SER A 328 -15.69 -21.19 11.60
N GLN A 329 -14.98 -20.05 11.58
CA GLN A 329 -15.53 -18.76 11.16
C GLN A 329 -15.96 -18.77 9.69
N LEU A 330 -15.15 -19.37 8.81
CA LEU A 330 -15.49 -19.52 7.40
C LEU A 330 -16.75 -20.38 7.23
N LEU A 331 -16.77 -21.60 7.78
CA LEU A 331 -17.88 -22.55 7.63
C LEU A 331 -19.19 -22.03 8.25
N ALA A 332 -19.10 -21.13 9.24
CA ALA A 332 -20.26 -20.45 9.78
C ALA A 332 -20.94 -19.52 8.77
N ARG A 333 -20.18 -18.87 7.88
CA ARG A 333 -20.65 -17.81 6.98
C ARG A 333 -20.78 -18.26 5.52
N GLN A 334 -19.83 -19.05 5.04
CA GLN A 334 -19.78 -19.54 3.67
C GLN A 334 -20.51 -20.88 3.55
N LYS A 335 -21.79 -20.84 3.15
CA LYS A 335 -22.62 -22.06 3.03
C LYS A 335 -22.62 -22.68 1.64
N ARG A 336 -22.41 -21.87 0.61
CA ARG A 336 -22.35 -22.35 -0.78
C ARG A 336 -20.97 -22.90 -1.09
N ARG A 337 -20.92 -23.93 -1.95
CA ARG A 337 -19.66 -24.52 -2.42
C ARG A 337 -18.78 -23.43 -3.04
N ALA A 338 -17.51 -23.43 -2.66
CA ALA A 338 -16.54 -22.42 -3.05
C ALA A 338 -15.16 -23.08 -3.24
N LEU A 339 -14.29 -22.41 -3.99
CA LEU A 339 -12.86 -22.58 -3.89
C LEU A 339 -12.35 -21.72 -2.74
N VAL A 340 -11.89 -22.36 -1.68
CA VAL A 340 -11.26 -21.71 -0.54
C VAL A 340 -9.75 -21.73 -0.74
N ILE A 341 -9.14 -20.55 -0.83
CA ILE A 341 -7.70 -20.40 -1.01
C ILE A 341 -7.12 -19.89 0.31
N VAL A 342 -6.45 -20.76 1.06
CA VAL A 342 -5.76 -20.43 2.29
C VAL A 342 -4.38 -19.90 1.93
N ILE A 343 -4.11 -18.62 2.19
CA ILE A 343 -2.83 -17.97 1.87
C ILE A 343 -2.10 -17.70 3.18
N THR A 344 -0.94 -18.31 3.34
CA THR A 344 -0.19 -18.34 4.61
C THR A 344 1.30 -18.58 4.35
N ASN A 345 2.13 -18.41 5.37
CA ASN A 345 3.51 -18.90 5.37
C ASN A 345 3.60 -20.15 6.27
N LEU A 346 3.65 -21.33 5.64
CA LEU A 346 3.71 -22.60 6.37
C LEU A 346 5.07 -22.82 7.03
N ARG A 347 5.03 -23.34 8.25
CA ARG A 347 6.19 -23.92 8.94
C ARG A 347 5.73 -25.18 9.69
N ASP A 348 6.70 -26.02 10.00
CA ASP A 348 6.61 -27.31 10.69
C ASP A 348 5.72 -27.33 11.96
N GLU A 349 5.71 -26.24 12.74
CA GLU A 349 4.99 -26.23 14.02
C GLU A 349 3.45 -26.33 13.91
N ASP A 350 2.85 -26.09 12.72
CA ASP A 350 1.39 -25.96 12.55
C ASP A 350 0.72 -27.05 11.69
N ASP A 351 1.46 -28.09 11.31
CA ASP A 351 1.07 -29.07 10.29
C ASP A 351 -0.30 -29.71 10.54
N ASP A 352 -0.50 -30.27 11.74
CA ASP A 352 -1.70 -31.05 12.05
C ASP A 352 -2.94 -30.15 12.19
N ALA A 353 -2.76 -28.95 12.73
CA ALA A 353 -3.84 -27.97 12.92
C ALA A 353 -4.37 -27.51 11.56
N LEU A 354 -3.47 -27.19 10.62
CA LEU A 354 -3.84 -26.82 9.26
C LEU A 354 -4.46 -27.99 8.49
N ILE A 355 -3.84 -29.18 8.51
CA ILE A 355 -4.39 -30.36 7.82
C ILE A 355 -5.82 -30.63 8.30
N THR A 356 -6.05 -30.59 9.61
CA THR A 356 -7.37 -30.82 10.20
C THR A 356 -8.36 -29.73 9.78
N ALA A 357 -7.95 -28.46 9.77
CA ALA A 357 -8.78 -27.34 9.34
C ALA A 357 -9.12 -27.44 7.84
N ALA A 358 -8.13 -27.71 7.00
CA ALA A 358 -8.28 -27.88 5.55
C ALA A 358 -9.17 -29.06 5.20
N LYS A 359 -9.04 -30.21 5.89
CA LYS A 359 -9.96 -31.36 5.75
C LYS A 359 -11.39 -30.99 6.11
N ARG A 360 -11.58 -30.24 7.20
CA ARG A 360 -12.91 -29.80 7.65
C ARG A 360 -13.57 -28.88 6.63
N ILE A 361 -12.82 -27.92 6.07
CA ILE A 361 -13.28 -27.05 4.98
C ILE A 361 -13.55 -27.89 3.71
N GLY A 362 -12.66 -28.86 3.43
CA GLY A 362 -12.71 -29.80 2.32
C GLY A 362 -13.99 -30.65 2.21
N ARG A 363 -14.73 -30.81 3.31
CA ARG A 363 -16.02 -31.52 3.31
C ARG A 363 -17.11 -30.79 2.50
N GLN A 364 -17.03 -29.46 2.41
CA GLN A 364 -18.05 -28.62 1.73
C GLN A 364 -17.47 -27.81 0.57
N HIS A 365 -16.19 -27.47 0.64
CA HIS A 365 -15.51 -26.59 -0.30
C HIS A 365 -14.29 -27.28 -0.89
N ARG A 366 -13.83 -26.81 -2.04
CA ARG A 366 -12.52 -27.19 -2.56
C ARG A 366 -11.46 -26.34 -1.87
N VAL A 367 -10.36 -26.93 -1.42
CA VAL A 367 -9.30 -26.21 -0.71
C VAL A 367 -8.02 -26.16 -1.55
N LEU A 368 -7.45 -24.96 -1.64
CA LEU A 368 -6.09 -24.72 -2.11
C LEU A 368 -5.30 -24.08 -0.96
N VAL A 369 -4.20 -24.69 -0.56
CA VAL A 369 -3.26 -24.08 0.38
C VAL A 369 -2.14 -23.44 -0.43
N ALA A 370 -2.06 -22.11 -0.39
CA ALA A 370 -1.01 -21.34 -1.03
C ALA A 370 -0.01 -20.87 0.03
N SER A 371 1.15 -21.52 0.03
CA SER A 371 2.23 -21.27 0.96
C SER A 371 3.29 -20.38 0.32
N LEU A 372 3.62 -19.27 0.98
CA LEU A 372 4.73 -18.40 0.59
C LEU A 372 6.04 -18.98 1.12
N ARG A 373 7.05 -19.08 0.25
CA ARG A 373 8.42 -19.50 0.61
C ARG A 373 9.37 -18.30 0.51
N GLU A 374 10.16 -18.06 1.54
CA GLU A 374 11.15 -16.97 1.56
C GLU A 374 12.21 -17.12 0.45
N GLU A 375 12.46 -16.08 -0.34
CA GLU A 375 13.43 -16.10 -1.45
C GLU A 375 14.88 -16.28 -0.97
N VAL A 376 15.19 -15.85 0.26
CA VAL A 376 16.52 -15.98 0.88
C VAL A 376 16.98 -17.44 0.96
N LEU A 377 16.05 -18.40 1.10
CA LEU A 377 16.38 -19.82 1.21
C LEU A 377 16.97 -20.38 -0.09
N ASP A 378 16.47 -19.90 -1.23
CA ASP A 378 17.00 -20.31 -2.53
C ASP A 378 18.39 -19.72 -2.78
N GLN A 379 18.65 -18.49 -2.29
CA GLN A 379 19.97 -17.85 -2.36
C GLN A 379 20.99 -18.58 -1.48
N LEU A 380 20.64 -18.88 -0.22
CA LEU A 380 21.51 -19.60 0.71
C LEU A 380 21.85 -21.01 0.23
N ARG A 381 20.91 -21.69 -0.44
CA ARG A 381 21.14 -23.01 -1.03
C ARG A 381 22.12 -23.00 -2.20
N GLN A 382 22.24 -21.88 -2.91
CA GLN A 382 23.16 -21.72 -4.06
C GLN A 382 24.49 -21.06 -3.69
N ALA A 383 24.61 -20.52 -2.48
CA ALA A 383 25.82 -19.85 -2.02
C ALA A 383 26.99 -20.86 -1.90
N PRO A 384 28.22 -20.48 -2.28
CA PRO A 384 29.39 -21.32 -2.07
C PRO A 384 29.66 -21.49 -0.57
N VAL A 385 30.12 -22.68 -0.18
CA VAL A 385 30.45 -23.01 1.21
C VAL A 385 31.96 -23.20 1.32
N GLN A 386 32.62 -22.30 2.05
CA GLN A 386 34.06 -22.28 2.27
C GLN A 386 34.43 -22.28 3.76
N THR A 387 33.52 -21.82 4.62
CA THR A 387 33.76 -21.72 6.08
C THR A 387 32.77 -22.59 6.88
N LEU A 388 33.12 -22.95 8.12
CA LEU A 388 32.22 -23.69 9.01
C LEU A 388 30.89 -22.94 9.27
N PRO A 389 30.87 -21.61 9.53
CA PRO A 389 29.62 -20.86 9.64
C PRO A 389 28.74 -20.97 8.38
N GLU A 390 29.32 -20.89 7.18
CA GLU A 390 28.59 -21.08 5.93
C GLU A 390 28.03 -22.49 5.80
N ALA A 391 28.79 -23.51 6.21
CA ALA A 391 28.34 -24.90 6.20
C ALA A 391 27.16 -25.13 7.16
N LEU A 392 27.15 -24.49 8.33
CA LEU A 392 26.04 -24.55 9.29
C LEU A 392 24.78 -23.87 8.73
N ILE A 393 24.92 -22.68 8.12
CA ILE A 393 23.80 -21.96 7.48
C ILE A 393 23.24 -22.78 6.31
N TYR A 394 24.10 -23.35 5.48
CA TYR A 394 23.70 -24.21 4.37
C TYR A 394 22.94 -25.44 4.88
N SER A 395 23.50 -26.17 5.85
CA SER A 395 22.89 -27.38 6.40
C SER A 395 21.52 -27.09 7.03
N GLY A 396 21.41 -26.00 7.81
CA GLY A 396 20.13 -25.57 8.36
C GLY A 396 19.11 -25.15 7.29
N THR A 397 19.57 -24.55 6.19
CA THR A 397 18.70 -24.20 5.05
C THR A 397 18.18 -25.45 4.34
N VAL A 398 19.03 -26.45 4.11
CA VAL A 398 18.65 -27.72 3.49
C VAL A 398 17.68 -28.49 4.39
N ASP A 399 17.94 -28.57 5.68
CA ASP A 399 17.06 -29.20 6.67
C ASP A 399 15.68 -28.54 6.67
N TYR A 400 15.62 -27.20 6.74
CA TYR A 400 14.36 -26.45 6.67
C TYR A 400 13.57 -26.71 5.38
N LEU A 401 14.26 -26.72 4.22
CA LEU A 401 13.62 -26.99 2.93
C LEU A 401 13.09 -28.44 2.84
N ASN A 402 13.82 -29.40 3.40
CA ASN A 402 13.37 -30.80 3.46
C ASN A 402 12.10 -30.94 4.32
N THR A 403 12.10 -30.38 5.53
CA THR A 403 10.93 -30.39 6.42
C THR A 403 9.71 -29.75 5.75
N ARG A 404 9.92 -28.66 5.00
CA ARG A 404 8.85 -28.01 4.22
C ARG A 404 8.33 -28.90 3.08
N ASN A 405 9.21 -29.61 2.38
CA ASN A 405 8.80 -30.54 1.32
C ASN A 405 8.01 -31.72 1.90
N GLU A 406 8.43 -32.26 3.06
CA GLU A 406 7.69 -33.30 3.77
C GLU A 406 6.27 -32.84 4.16
N LEU A 407 6.12 -31.60 4.63
CA LEU A 407 4.80 -31.00 4.88
C LEU A 407 3.94 -30.95 3.60
N HIS A 408 4.52 -30.55 2.47
CA HIS A 408 3.83 -30.53 1.19
C HIS A 408 3.36 -31.95 0.81
N ASP A 409 4.24 -32.93 0.90
CA ASP A 409 3.92 -34.33 0.59
C ASP A 409 2.82 -34.87 1.51
N ARG A 410 2.85 -34.53 2.80
CA ARG A 410 1.79 -34.87 3.77
C ARG A 410 0.46 -34.23 3.39
N LEU A 411 0.43 -32.96 2.99
CA LEU A 411 -0.80 -32.29 2.54
C LEU A 411 -1.34 -32.94 1.25
N SER A 412 -0.47 -33.22 0.28
CA SER A 412 -0.82 -33.90 -0.98
C SER A 412 -1.33 -35.32 -0.75
N ALA A 413 -0.73 -36.08 0.16
CA ALA A 413 -1.18 -37.42 0.55
C ALA A 413 -2.60 -37.40 1.14
N HIS A 414 -3.01 -36.28 1.73
CA HIS A 414 -4.38 -36.05 2.20
C HIS A 414 -5.33 -35.50 1.11
N GLY A 415 -4.90 -35.46 -0.15
CA GLY A 415 -5.68 -34.98 -1.29
C GLY A 415 -5.88 -33.46 -1.32
N LEU A 416 -5.12 -32.70 -0.50
CA LEU A 416 -5.19 -31.25 -0.50
C LEU A 416 -4.31 -30.70 -1.63
N ALA A 417 -4.86 -29.74 -2.38
CA ALA A 417 -4.05 -29.03 -3.37
C ALA A 417 -3.17 -28.01 -2.65
N VAL A 418 -1.87 -28.07 -2.91
CA VAL A 418 -0.90 -27.14 -2.35
C VAL A 418 -0.20 -26.39 -3.49
N LEU A 419 0.13 -25.13 -3.23
CA LEU A 419 0.98 -24.30 -4.06
C LEU A 419 2.08 -23.74 -3.16
N ASP A 420 3.34 -24.09 -3.45
CA ASP A 420 4.52 -23.54 -2.76
C ASP A 420 5.29 -22.67 -3.75
N THR A 421 5.34 -21.36 -3.51
CA THR A 421 5.93 -20.39 -4.44
C THR A 421 6.62 -19.25 -3.70
N PRO A 422 7.65 -18.63 -4.29
CA PRO A 422 8.16 -17.35 -3.80
C PRO A 422 7.08 -16.25 -3.86
N PRO A 423 7.17 -15.19 -3.04
CA PRO A 423 6.10 -14.18 -2.93
C PRO A 423 5.84 -13.40 -4.22
N THR A 424 6.87 -13.25 -5.06
CA THR A 424 6.82 -12.57 -6.34
C THR A 424 6.00 -13.33 -7.40
N GLU A 425 5.98 -14.66 -7.34
CA GLU A 425 5.31 -15.54 -8.31
C GLU A 425 3.89 -15.95 -7.91
N LEU A 426 3.55 -15.81 -6.63
CA LEU A 426 2.28 -16.27 -6.05
C LEU A 426 1.05 -15.86 -6.87
N GLY A 427 0.99 -14.60 -7.33
CA GLY A 427 -0.14 -14.09 -8.12
C GLY A 427 -0.33 -14.86 -9.42
N ALA A 428 0.73 -15.02 -10.22
CA ALA A 428 0.68 -15.73 -11.49
C ALA A 428 0.34 -17.22 -11.30
N ALA A 429 0.93 -17.83 -10.26
CA ALA A 429 0.69 -19.23 -9.94
C ALA A 429 -0.76 -19.51 -9.49
N LEU A 430 -1.34 -18.63 -8.67
CA LEU A 430 -2.76 -18.70 -8.27
C LEU A 430 -3.70 -18.59 -9.47
N VAL A 431 -3.45 -17.61 -10.35
CA VAL A 431 -4.23 -17.43 -11.59
C VAL A 431 -4.13 -18.68 -12.47
N THR A 432 -2.93 -19.23 -12.65
CA THR A 432 -2.70 -20.45 -13.43
C THR A 432 -3.47 -21.64 -12.86
N ARG A 433 -3.41 -21.86 -11.55
CA ARG A 433 -4.10 -22.95 -10.89
C ARG A 433 -5.62 -22.83 -11.03
N TYR A 434 -6.15 -21.63 -10.80
CA TYR A 434 -7.56 -21.32 -10.95
C TYR A 434 -8.07 -21.56 -12.37
N LEU A 435 -7.41 -21.01 -13.39
CA LEU A 435 -7.80 -21.19 -14.80
C LEU A 435 -7.71 -22.66 -15.23
N GLY A 436 -6.68 -23.37 -14.76
CA GLY A 436 -6.53 -24.82 -14.99
C GLY A 436 -7.73 -25.61 -14.48
N TRP A 437 -8.17 -25.35 -13.25
CA TRP A 437 -9.37 -26.00 -12.69
C TRP A 437 -10.66 -25.58 -13.39
N LYS A 438 -10.76 -24.32 -13.83
CA LYS A 438 -11.93 -23.82 -14.53
C LYS A 438 -12.06 -24.51 -15.89
N LYS A 439 -10.94 -24.68 -16.60
CA LYS A 439 -10.85 -25.50 -17.82
C LYS A 439 -11.13 -26.98 -17.55
N ALA A 440 -10.68 -27.55 -16.45
CA ALA A 440 -10.96 -28.95 -16.14
C ALA A 440 -12.42 -29.21 -15.71
N GLY A 441 -13.21 -28.17 -15.43
CA GLY A 441 -14.57 -28.32 -14.86
C GLY A 441 -14.55 -28.94 -13.46
N ALA A 442 -13.42 -28.82 -12.76
CA ALA A 442 -13.15 -29.54 -11.53
C ALA A 442 -13.70 -28.85 -10.26
N PHE A 443 -14.63 -27.91 -10.44
CA PHE A 443 -15.28 -27.17 -9.35
C PHE A 443 -16.61 -27.79 -8.95
#